data_AF-A0A4Y7PVC0-F1
#
_entry.id   AF-A0A4Y7PVC0-F1
#
_cell.length_a   1.000
_cell.length_b   1.000
_cell.length_c   1.000
_cell.angle_alpha   90.00
_cell.angle_beta   90.00
_cell.angle_gamma   90.00
#
_symmetry.space_group_name_H-M   'P 1'
#
loop_
_entity.id
_entity.type
_entity.pdbx_description
1 polymer ?
#
loop_
_entity_poly.entity_id
_entity_poly.type
_entity_poly.pdbx_seq_one_letter_code
_entity_poly.pdbx_strand_id
1 'polypeptide(L)'
;MLPAFALTDYKAQGKTMQRVIVDLESCRGSQSPYVMLSRATSLDGLLILRPFRRSRICCRVSDDLRVENQRLRYLDACTRLWHAPSHVTNSALLDKMEVEDCLMRRDL
;
A
#
# COMPACT_ATOMS: atom_id res chain seq x y z
N MET A 1 -13.62 3.66 -30.60
CA MET A 1 -13.13 2.59 -29.69
C MET A 1 -11.63 2.47 -29.83
N LEU A 2 -10.89 2.24 -28.73
CA LEU A 2 -9.47 1.91 -28.79
C LEU A 2 -9.29 0.43 -28.45
N PRO A 3 -8.46 -0.32 -29.20
CA PRO A 3 -8.14 -1.69 -28.86
C PRO A 3 -7.38 -1.74 -27.52
N ALA A 4 -7.83 -2.58 -26.60
CA ALA A 4 -7.30 -2.69 -25.23
C ALA A 4 -6.39 -3.93 -25.04
N PHE A 5 -5.60 -4.28 -26.07
CA PHE A 5 -4.66 -5.42 -25.99
C PHE A 5 -3.46 -5.13 -25.08
N ALA A 6 -3.07 -3.86 -24.95
CA ALA A 6 -2.02 -3.42 -24.05
C ALA A 6 -2.52 -2.19 -23.27
N LEU A 7 -2.26 -2.18 -21.97
CA LEU A 7 -2.68 -1.12 -21.05
C LEU A 7 -1.46 -0.65 -20.27
N THR A 8 -1.36 0.66 -20.10
CA THR A 8 -0.44 1.24 -19.11
C THR A 8 -0.95 0.92 -17.71
N ASP A 9 -0.05 0.93 -16.73
CA ASP A 9 -0.38 0.81 -15.31
C ASP A 9 -1.46 1.83 -14.88
N TYR A 10 -1.36 3.08 -15.33
CA TYR A 10 -2.39 4.11 -15.10
C TYR A 10 -3.76 3.70 -15.62
N LYS A 11 -3.85 3.17 -16.85
CA LYS A 11 -5.13 2.72 -17.42
C LYS A 11 -5.60 1.40 -16.81
N ALA A 12 -4.70 0.57 -16.29
CA ALA A 12 -5.04 -0.68 -15.62
C ALA A 12 -5.57 -0.46 -14.20
N GLN A 13 -5.31 0.69 -13.58
CA GLN A 13 -5.76 1.00 -12.22
C GLN A 13 -7.28 0.80 -12.06
N GLY A 14 -7.65 0.12 -10.97
CA GLY A 14 -9.04 -0.20 -10.65
C GLY A 14 -9.67 -1.34 -11.48
N LYS A 15 -8.92 -1.94 -12.42
CA LYS A 15 -9.40 -3.09 -13.21
C LYS A 15 -8.98 -4.41 -12.57
N THR A 16 -9.78 -5.45 -12.77
CA THR A 16 -9.44 -6.81 -12.38
C THR A 16 -9.29 -7.65 -13.65
N MET A 17 -8.20 -8.40 -13.75
CA MET A 17 -7.85 -9.19 -14.93
C MET A 17 -7.57 -10.63 -14.50
N GLN A 18 -8.21 -11.59 -15.17
CA GLN A 18 -7.99 -13.02 -14.88
C GLN A 18 -6.67 -13.54 -15.44
N ARG A 19 -6.23 -13.00 -16.58
CA ARG A 19 -4.96 -13.32 -17.23
C ARG A 19 -4.27 -12.03 -17.62
N VAL A 20 -3.03 -11.82 -17.17
CA VAL A 20 -2.27 -10.61 -17.42
C VAL A 20 -0.80 -10.94 -17.66
N ILE A 21 -0.22 -10.24 -18.63
CA ILE A 21 1.22 -10.26 -18.91
C ILE A 21 1.78 -8.92 -18.45
N VAL A 22 2.79 -8.95 -17.59
CA VAL A 22 3.38 -7.75 -16.97
C VAL A 22 4.86 -7.62 -17.30
N ASP A 23 5.32 -6.40 -17.59
CA ASP A 23 6.74 -6.06 -17.68
C ASP A 23 7.18 -5.23 -16.47
N LEU A 24 7.75 -5.91 -15.47
CA LEU A 24 8.21 -5.28 -14.23
C LEU A 24 9.56 -4.55 -14.38
N GLU A 25 10.37 -4.92 -15.36
CA GLU A 25 11.68 -4.32 -15.55
C GLU A 25 11.58 -2.93 -16.18
N SER A 26 10.48 -2.59 -16.86
CA SER A 26 10.25 -1.22 -17.40
C SER A 26 9.63 -0.26 -16.38
N CYS A 27 9.08 -0.75 -15.25
CA CYS A 27 8.34 0.06 -14.28
C CYS A 27 9.17 1.20 -13.67
N ARG A 28 8.56 2.32 -13.30
CA ARG A 28 9.25 3.40 -12.58
C ARG A 28 8.58 3.63 -11.23
N GLY A 29 9.40 3.82 -10.19
CA GLY A 29 8.94 4.02 -8.83
C GLY A 29 8.35 2.77 -8.17
N SER A 30 7.90 2.93 -6.93
CA SER A 30 7.39 1.83 -6.10
C SER A 30 5.94 1.44 -6.39
N GLN A 31 5.15 2.33 -7.00
CA GLN A 31 3.71 2.14 -7.17
C GLN A 31 3.35 1.35 -8.42
N SER A 32 4.03 1.62 -9.55
CA SER A 32 3.81 0.96 -10.84
C SER A 32 3.78 -0.58 -10.75
N PRO A 33 4.79 -1.25 -10.15
CA PRO A 33 4.77 -2.71 -10.05
C PRO A 33 3.59 -3.21 -9.19
N TYR A 34 3.24 -2.49 -8.13
CA TYR A 34 2.08 -2.82 -7.29
C TYR A 34 0.77 -2.71 -8.08
N VAL A 35 0.58 -1.62 -8.83
CA VAL A 35 -0.63 -1.43 -9.64
C VAL A 35 -0.78 -2.57 -10.65
N MET A 36 0.28 -2.93 -11.37
CA MET A 36 0.26 -3.99 -12.37
C MET A 36 -0.04 -5.37 -11.76
N LEU A 37 0.66 -5.74 -10.68
CA LEU A 37 0.50 -7.04 -10.02
C LEU A 37 -0.86 -7.18 -9.34
N SER A 38 -1.36 -6.11 -8.71
CA SER A 38 -2.65 -6.13 -8.00
C SER A 38 -3.87 -6.24 -8.91
N ARG A 39 -3.71 -6.20 -10.25
CA ARG A 39 -4.83 -6.45 -11.17
C ARG A 39 -5.04 -7.94 -11.41
N ALA A 40 -4.02 -8.77 -11.20
CA ALA A 40 -4.12 -10.22 -11.34
C ALA A 40 -4.93 -10.80 -10.18
N THR A 41 -5.83 -11.74 -10.49
CA THR A 41 -6.63 -12.44 -9.47
C THR A 41 -5.93 -13.66 -8.89
N SER A 42 -4.99 -14.25 -9.62
CA SER A 42 -4.25 -15.45 -9.23
C SER A 42 -2.84 -15.43 -9.82
N LEU A 43 -1.94 -16.21 -9.23
CA LEU A 43 -0.58 -16.40 -9.73
C LEU A 43 -0.57 -17.16 -11.06
N ASP A 44 -1.47 -18.13 -11.25
CA ASP A 44 -1.59 -18.87 -12.51
C ASP A 44 -2.02 -17.98 -13.68
N GLY A 45 -2.73 -16.88 -13.37
CA GLY A 45 -3.13 -15.86 -14.33
C GLY A 45 -2.06 -14.81 -14.60
N LEU A 46 -0.91 -14.86 -13.94
CA LEU A 46 0.14 -13.85 -14.01
C LEU A 46 1.36 -14.37 -14.77
N LEU A 47 1.69 -13.71 -15.88
CA LEU A 47 2.92 -13.97 -16.62
C LEU A 47 3.85 -12.76 -16.57
N ILE A 48 5.11 -12.98 -16.21
CA ILE A 48 6.14 -11.95 -16.22
C ILE A 48 6.89 -12.04 -17.54
N LEU A 49 6.88 -10.95 -18.33
CA LEU A 49 7.41 -10.93 -19.70
C LEU A 49 8.91 -11.20 -19.77
N ARG A 50 9.67 -10.74 -18.77
CA ARG A 50 11.14 -10.88 -18.71
C ARG A 50 11.66 -10.86 -17.28
N PRO A 51 12.88 -11.39 -17.03
CA PRO A 51 13.54 -11.26 -15.73
C PRO A 51 13.67 -9.79 -15.32
N PHE A 52 13.49 -9.50 -14.03
CA PHE A 52 13.57 -8.15 -13.49
C PHE A 52 14.42 -8.13 -12.22
N ARG A 53 15.01 -6.98 -11.91
CA ARG A 53 15.78 -6.82 -10.67
C ARG A 53 14.85 -6.74 -9.46
N ARG A 54 15.18 -7.43 -8.37
CA ARG A 54 14.40 -7.35 -7.11
C ARG A 54 14.25 -5.91 -6.59
N SER A 55 15.23 -5.05 -6.88
CA SER A 55 15.16 -3.63 -6.56
C SER A 55 13.96 -2.93 -7.20
N ARG A 56 13.41 -3.40 -8.32
CA ARG A 56 12.24 -2.80 -9.00
C ARG A 56 10.95 -2.94 -8.19
N ILE A 57 10.79 -4.05 -7.46
CA ILE A 57 9.61 -4.30 -6.62
C ILE A 57 9.82 -3.88 -5.16
N CYS A 58 11.07 -3.86 -4.69
CA CYS A 58 11.42 -3.46 -3.32
C CYS A 58 11.81 -1.98 -3.23
N CYS A 59 11.29 -1.13 -4.11
CA CYS A 59 11.52 0.31 -4.04
C CYS A 59 10.86 0.92 -2.81
N ARG A 60 11.53 1.89 -2.20
CA ARG A 60 10.97 2.68 -1.10
C ARG A 60 9.76 3.48 -1.60
N VAL A 61 8.69 3.45 -0.81
CA VAL A 61 7.49 4.27 -1.03
C VAL A 61 7.85 5.75 -0.81
N SER A 62 7.21 6.66 -1.56
CA SER A 62 7.44 8.10 -1.44
C SER A 62 7.25 8.60 -0.01
N ASP A 63 8.01 9.60 0.38
CA ASP A 63 8.02 10.11 1.74
C ASP A 63 6.65 10.66 2.17
N ASP A 64 5.97 11.39 1.28
CA ASP A 64 4.61 11.88 1.50
C ASP A 64 3.62 10.76 1.85
N LEU A 65 3.70 9.64 1.14
CA LEU A 65 2.82 8.49 1.40
C LEU A 65 3.18 7.77 2.70
N ARG A 66 4.44 7.80 3.12
CA ARG A 66 4.84 7.23 4.42
C ARG A 66 4.31 8.09 5.56
N VAL A 67 4.43 9.41 5.45
CA VAL A 67 3.88 10.38 6.42
C VAL A 67 2.36 10.22 6.50
N GLU A 68 1.69 10.15 5.35
CA GLU A 68 0.25 9.99 5.32
C GLU A 68 -0.21 8.63 5.90
N ASN A 69 0.49 7.53 5.59
CA ASN A 69 0.19 6.24 6.22
C ASN A 69 0.38 6.27 7.73
N GLN A 70 1.38 6.98 8.25
CA GLN A 70 1.55 7.16 9.69
C GLN A 70 0.37 7.94 10.30
N ARG A 71 -0.03 9.03 9.66
CA ARG A 71 -1.19 9.83 10.07
C ARG A 71 -2.49 9.01 10.06
N LEU A 72 -2.71 8.18 9.06
CA LEU A 72 -3.88 7.30 8.98
C LEU A 72 -3.89 6.27 10.10
N ARG A 73 -2.74 5.66 10.43
CA ARG A 73 -2.62 4.72 11.56
C ARG A 73 -2.91 5.38 12.91
N TYR A 74 -2.45 6.62 13.07
CA TYR A 74 -2.77 7.44 14.24
C TYR A 74 -4.28 7.66 14.36
N LEU A 75 -4.92 8.16 13.30
CA LEU A 75 -6.36 8.40 13.30
C LEU A 75 -7.18 7.14 13.57
N ASP A 76 -6.79 6.03 12.96
CA ASP A 76 -7.40 4.71 13.16
C ASP A 76 -7.30 4.24 14.63
N ALA A 77 -6.17 4.49 15.30
CA ALA A 77 -6.03 4.25 16.74
C ALA A 77 -6.96 5.16 17.56
N CYS A 78 -6.99 6.46 17.29
CA CYS A 78 -7.89 7.39 17.97
C CYS A 78 -9.37 7.00 17.81
N THR A 79 -9.78 6.61 16.60
CA THR A 79 -11.13 6.16 16.30
C THR A 79 -11.48 4.90 17.08
N ARG A 80 -10.58 3.89 17.12
CA ARG A 80 -10.78 2.69 17.95
C ARG A 80 -10.98 3.04 19.43
N LEU A 81 -10.17 3.95 19.96
CA LEU A 81 -10.26 4.39 21.35
C LEU A 81 -11.53 5.16 21.66
N TRP A 82 -12.01 5.98 20.71
CA TRP A 82 -13.27 6.72 20.84
C TRP A 82 -14.49 5.78 20.85
N HIS A 83 -14.47 4.73 20.04
CA HIS A 83 -15.58 3.76 19.93
C HIS A 83 -15.48 2.57 20.89
N ALA A 84 -14.43 2.50 21.72
CA ALA A 84 -14.27 1.41 22.68
C ALA A 84 -15.35 1.47 23.77
N PRO A 85 -16.03 0.36 24.10
CA PRO A 85 -17.01 0.32 25.16
C PRO A 85 -16.36 0.56 26.54
N SER A 86 -17.09 1.24 27.43
CA SER A 86 -16.61 1.76 28.73
C SER A 86 -16.04 0.73 29.72
N HIS A 87 -16.09 -0.56 29.40
CA HIS A 87 -15.56 -1.65 30.23
C HIS A 87 -14.08 -1.99 29.96
N VAL A 88 -13.44 -1.39 28.95
CA VAL A 88 -12.03 -1.64 28.59
C VAL A 88 -11.23 -0.33 28.68
N THR A 89 -11.26 0.34 29.83
CA THR A 89 -10.68 1.69 29.97
C THR A 89 -9.21 1.67 30.42
N ASN A 90 -8.75 0.63 31.12
CA ASN A 90 -7.39 0.62 31.68
C ASN A 90 -6.29 0.25 30.66
N SER A 91 -6.54 -0.63 29.68
CA SER A 91 -5.54 -0.95 28.64
C SER A 91 -5.53 0.07 27.49
N ALA A 92 -6.67 0.69 27.19
CA ALA A 92 -6.82 1.71 26.14
C ALA A 92 -6.11 3.04 26.47
N LEU A 93 -5.93 3.35 27.76
CA LEU A 93 -5.16 4.53 28.19
C LEU A 93 -3.65 4.38 27.97
N LEU A 94 -3.12 3.15 28.04
CA LEU A 94 -1.71 2.86 27.74
C LEU A 94 -1.42 3.04 26.25
N ASP A 95 -2.34 2.63 25.37
CA ASP A 95 -2.25 2.88 23.92
C ASP A 95 -2.30 4.38 23.59
N LYS A 96 -3.10 5.19 24.32
CA LYS A 96 -3.11 6.65 24.15
C LYS A 96 -1.76 7.28 24.47
N MET A 97 -1.13 6.85 25.57
CA MET A 97 0.19 7.34 25.96
C MET A 97 1.29 6.84 25.03
N GLU A 98 1.29 5.58 24.59
CA GLU A 98 2.30 5.07 23.66
C GLU A 98 2.22 5.73 22.28
N VAL A 99 1.02 6.03 21.79
CA VAL A 99 0.83 6.71 20.50
C VAL A 99 1.31 8.17 20.56
N GLU A 100 1.04 8.90 21.66
CA GLU A 100 1.57 10.25 21.86
C GLU A 100 3.10 10.25 22.06
N ASP A 101 3.65 9.30 22.83
CA ASP A 101 5.09 9.20 23.11
C ASP A 101 5.90 8.74 21.87
N CYS A 102 5.30 7.96 20.96
CA CYS A 102 5.90 7.57 19.68
C CYS A 102 5.98 8.74 18.67
N LEU A 103 5.11 9.75 18.81
CA LEU A 103 5.15 10.99 18.03
C LEU A 103 6.17 11.98 18.62
N MET A 104 6.17 12.17 19.95
CA MET A 104 7.04 13.15 20.61
C MET A 104 8.53 12.76 20.64
N ARG A 105 8.89 11.48 20.46
CA ARG A 105 10.28 11.00 20.45
C ARG A 105 10.99 11.05 19.09
N ARG A 106 10.36 11.58 18.03
CA ARG A 106 10.98 11.66 16.68
C ARG A 106 11.23 13.09 16.18
N ASP A 107 10.98 14.09 17.01
CA ASP A 107 11.30 15.50 16.73
C ASP A 107 12.65 15.96 17.35
N LEU A 108 13.58 15.02 17.61
CA LEU A 108 15.00 15.27 17.96
C LEU A 108 15.94 14.52 17.01
#